data_AF-A0A3L7NTS3-F1
#
_entry.id   AF-A0A3L7NTS3-F1
#
_cell.length_a   1.000
_cell.length_b   1.000
_cell.length_c   1.000
_cell.angle_alpha   90.00
_cell.angle_beta   90.00
_cell.angle_gamma   90.00
#
_symmetry.space_group_name_H-M   'P 1'
#
loop_
_entity.id
_entity.type
_entity.pdbx_description
1 polymer ?
#
loop_
_entity_poly.entity_id
_entity_poly.type
_entity_poly.pdbx_seq_one_letter_code
_entity_poly.pdbx_strand_id
1 'polypeptide(L)'
;MLCRGGCWKNSVITESPWAAPRSHSVIQLAPLVPQDRFRPPACRRREQMLPLAKAPCSHDTPEIFHGLGCLSISVVPVSKPRPPAAIEPQRPLWPPGMVPPRPPSIVPLGDAAVLIRFESAGADDRSHWQRMAIVERLTSDPIAGVIDAAAAFDSVGVFFDPTRIESDRLISLLKHRLADIESLPSPPPRIVEIPVCYGGDHGPDLDAVAQHAGIAAAEVVRLHAAAVHRVAMVGFAPGFPYLTGLPEQLAIPRRRSPRTTVAAGTVAIAGLQTGIYPRASPGGWNCIGRTACLLFDPFREPPTLLQAGDMVRMVPIDRAAFEAQSATGVAMGGR
;
A
#
# COMPACT_ATOMS: atom_id res chain seq x y z
N MET A 1 11.37 -23.29 -14.75
CA MET A 1 10.30 -22.95 -13.79
C MET A 1 10.87 -23.14 -12.39
N LEU A 2 11.47 -22.09 -11.83
CA LEU A 2 12.00 -22.08 -10.47
C LEU A 2 11.10 -21.14 -9.67
N CYS A 3 10.33 -21.70 -8.74
CA CYS A 3 9.62 -20.95 -7.71
C CYS A 3 10.66 -20.13 -6.94
N ARG A 4 10.69 -18.82 -7.18
CA ARG A 4 11.39 -17.88 -6.31
C ARG A 4 10.51 -17.68 -5.08
N GLY A 5 10.68 -18.54 -4.08
CA GLY A 5 10.20 -18.27 -2.73
C GLY A 5 10.98 -17.09 -2.17
N GLY A 6 10.41 -15.89 -2.28
CA GLY A 6 10.92 -14.69 -1.64
C GLY A 6 10.82 -14.84 -0.13
N CYS A 7 11.97 -14.83 0.54
CA CYS A 7 12.04 -14.81 2.00
C CYS A 7 11.63 -13.40 2.46
N TRP A 8 10.43 -13.26 3.04
CA TRP A 8 9.95 -11.99 3.59
C TRP A 8 10.79 -11.60 4.81
N LYS A 9 11.74 -10.66 4.61
CA LYS A 9 12.38 -9.93 5.71
C LYS A 9 11.77 -8.52 5.72
N ASN A 10 10.78 -8.32 6.58
CA ASN A 10 10.16 -7.01 6.78
C ASN A 10 11.17 -6.04 7.41
N SER A 11 11.70 -5.13 6.60
CA SER A 11 12.31 -3.88 7.06
C SER A 11 11.18 -2.87 7.25
N VAL A 12 10.71 -2.71 8.49
CA VAL A 12 9.67 -1.74 8.84
C VAL A 12 10.36 -0.40 9.17
N ILE A 13 10.15 0.62 8.34
CA ILE A 13 10.48 2.00 8.67
C ILE A 13 9.23 2.62 9.29
N THR A 14 9.24 2.79 10.62
CA THR A 14 8.24 3.61 11.32
C THR A 14 8.94 4.83 11.90
N GLU A 15 8.89 5.97 11.21
CA GLU A 15 9.01 7.26 11.86
C GLU A 15 7.61 7.70 12.28
N SER A 16 7.29 7.50 13.56
CA SER A 16 6.08 8.04 14.16
C SER A 16 6.36 9.51 14.52
N PRO A 17 5.64 10.51 13.95
CA PRO A 17 5.84 11.93 14.29
C PRO A 17 5.46 12.29 15.74
N TRP A 18 5.00 11.31 16.54
CA TRP A 18 4.54 11.50 17.92
C TRP A 18 5.41 10.79 18.97
N ALA A 19 6.67 10.49 18.65
CA ALA A 19 7.64 9.96 19.62
C ALA A 19 8.12 11.09 20.57
N ALA A 20 7.78 11.00 21.86
CA ALA A 20 8.35 11.87 22.89
C ALA A 20 9.86 11.58 23.10
N PRO A 21 10.70 12.57 23.43
CA PRO A 21 12.15 12.41 23.40
C PRO A 21 12.66 11.85 24.72
N ARG A 22 13.32 10.67 24.76
CA ARG A 22 14.24 10.31 25.86
C ARG A 22 15.42 9.41 25.46
N SER A 23 16.59 9.95 25.78
CA SER A 23 17.83 9.34 26.31
C SER A 23 18.46 8.13 25.62
N HIS A 24 19.68 8.38 25.14
CA HIS A 24 20.71 7.44 24.70
C HIS A 24 20.82 6.20 25.60
N SER A 25 20.76 5.02 25.00
CA SER A 25 21.26 3.78 25.59
C SER A 25 21.82 2.91 24.47
N VAL A 26 23.14 2.72 24.52
CA VAL A 26 23.93 1.92 23.60
C VAL A 26 23.54 0.45 23.79
N ILE A 27 23.07 -0.22 22.74
CA ILE A 27 22.86 -1.67 22.74
C ILE A 27 24.06 -2.33 22.06
N GLN A 28 24.79 -3.10 22.87
CA GLN A 28 25.95 -3.90 22.53
C GLN A 28 25.50 -5.23 21.87
N LEU A 29 25.99 -5.52 20.67
CA LEU A 29 25.70 -6.76 19.93
C LEU A 29 26.54 -7.93 20.46
N ALA A 30 25.90 -9.05 20.80
CA ALA A 30 26.55 -10.32 21.12
C ALA A 30 26.64 -11.23 19.87
N PRO A 31 27.67 -12.09 19.74
CA PRO A 31 27.99 -12.80 18.50
C PRO A 31 27.14 -14.06 18.25
N LEU A 32 26.97 -14.35 16.96
CA LEU A 32 26.26 -15.48 16.35
C LEU A 32 26.98 -16.83 16.58
N VAL A 33 26.21 -17.87 16.91
CA VAL A 33 26.63 -19.28 16.87
C VAL A 33 26.27 -19.89 15.50
N PRO A 34 27.16 -20.63 14.81
CA PRO A 34 26.87 -21.20 13.49
C PRO A 34 26.14 -22.54 13.60
N GLN A 35 25.13 -22.75 12.75
CA GLN A 35 24.50 -24.06 12.53
C GLN A 35 24.70 -24.50 11.07
N ASP A 36 24.90 -25.80 10.96
CA ASP A 36 25.61 -26.50 9.90
C ASP A 36 24.85 -26.70 8.58
N ARG A 37 25.69 -27.01 7.58
CA ARG A 37 25.44 -27.27 6.16
C ARG A 37 24.34 -28.31 5.88
N PHE A 38 23.42 -27.97 4.97
CA PHE A 38 22.67 -28.96 4.18
C PHE A 38 23.00 -28.76 2.69
N ARG A 39 23.59 -29.79 2.06
CA ARG A 39 23.90 -29.85 0.61
C ARG A 39 22.69 -30.36 -0.19
N PRO A 40 22.37 -29.82 -1.38
CA PRO A 40 21.43 -30.46 -2.31
C PRO A 40 22.17 -31.42 -3.26
N PRO A 41 21.52 -32.50 -3.76
CA PRO A 41 22.08 -33.34 -4.81
C PRO A 41 21.88 -32.72 -6.20
N ALA A 42 22.84 -32.99 -7.08
CA ALA A 42 22.95 -32.43 -8.42
C ALA A 42 22.22 -33.28 -9.50
N CYS A 43 21.96 -32.59 -10.62
CA CYS A 43 22.04 -33.08 -12.01
C CYS A 43 20.84 -33.84 -12.60
N ARG A 44 20.21 -33.28 -13.64
CA ARG A 44 20.55 -33.58 -15.05
C ARG A 44 19.84 -32.62 -16.03
N ARG A 45 20.62 -32.08 -16.96
CA ARG A 45 20.17 -31.36 -18.17
C ARG A 45 19.48 -32.32 -19.14
N ARG A 46 18.48 -31.82 -19.87
CA ARG A 46 18.21 -32.23 -21.25
C ARG A 46 18.04 -30.96 -22.09
N GLU A 47 19.02 -30.74 -22.96
CA GLU A 47 18.96 -29.81 -24.09
C GLU A 47 18.04 -30.41 -25.16
N GLN A 48 17.17 -29.59 -25.75
CA GLN A 48 16.65 -29.81 -27.10
C GLN A 48 16.44 -28.46 -27.78
N MET A 49 17.38 -28.15 -28.67
CA MET A 49 17.30 -27.16 -29.74
C MET A 49 16.31 -27.64 -30.81
N LEU A 50 15.55 -26.72 -31.40
CA LEU A 50 15.25 -26.73 -32.83
C LEU A 50 14.96 -25.30 -33.33
N PRO A 51 15.43 -24.91 -34.54
CA PRO A 51 15.45 -23.52 -35.03
C PRO A 51 14.46 -23.30 -36.20
N LEU A 52 14.59 -22.14 -36.88
CA LEU A 52 14.05 -21.70 -38.20
C LEU A 52 13.01 -20.57 -38.08
N ALA A 53 12.97 -19.52 -38.90
CA ALA A 53 13.82 -19.03 -39.99
C ALA A 53 13.44 -17.56 -40.31
N LYS A 54 14.38 -16.80 -40.88
CA LYS A 54 14.17 -15.49 -41.53
C LYS A 54 13.90 -15.69 -43.03
N ALA A 55 13.09 -14.82 -43.65
CA ALA A 55 13.13 -14.49 -45.08
C ALA A 55 12.28 -13.23 -45.39
N PRO A 56 12.52 -12.51 -46.52
CA PRO A 56 12.65 -11.04 -46.53
C PRO A 56 11.70 -10.28 -47.48
N CYS A 57 11.95 -8.96 -47.58
CA CYS A 57 11.35 -7.91 -48.41
C CYS A 57 11.22 -8.20 -49.92
N SER A 58 10.27 -7.52 -50.58
CA SER A 58 10.40 -7.05 -51.96
C SER A 58 9.47 -5.87 -52.29
N HIS A 59 10.03 -4.89 -53.00
CA HIS A 59 9.36 -3.80 -53.71
C HIS A 59 8.52 -4.30 -54.90
N ASP A 60 7.49 -3.54 -55.32
CA ASP A 60 7.43 -2.93 -56.66
C ASP A 60 6.05 -2.32 -56.98
N THR A 61 6.07 -1.10 -57.50
CA THR A 61 5.00 -0.43 -58.27
C THR A 61 5.19 -0.70 -59.78
N PRO A 62 4.14 -0.54 -60.61
CA PRO A 62 4.27 0.47 -61.67
C PRO A 62 2.98 1.25 -62.05
N GLU A 63 3.22 2.43 -62.64
CA GLU A 63 2.31 3.38 -63.28
C GLU A 63 1.73 2.91 -64.62
N ILE A 64 0.58 3.46 -65.08
CA ILE A 64 0.25 3.68 -66.51
C ILE A 64 -0.67 4.93 -66.74
N PHE A 65 -0.09 5.92 -67.46
CA PHE A 65 -0.55 6.76 -68.60
C PHE A 65 -1.73 7.79 -68.61
N HIS A 66 -1.30 9.03 -68.95
CA HIS A 66 -1.72 9.97 -70.01
C HIS A 66 -3.04 10.78 -69.96
N GLY A 67 -2.88 12.11 -70.11
CA GLY A 67 -3.67 12.90 -71.07
C GLY A 67 -4.15 14.29 -70.63
N LEU A 68 -3.73 15.30 -71.40
CA LEU A 68 -4.40 16.59 -71.67
C LEU A 68 -4.16 17.80 -70.74
N GLY A 69 -3.73 18.90 -71.37
CA GLY A 69 -4.23 20.25 -71.07
C GLY A 69 -3.27 21.19 -70.34
N CYS A 70 -2.51 22.00 -71.08
CA CYS A 70 -1.93 23.22 -70.54
C CYS A 70 -3.06 24.20 -70.17
N LEU A 71 -3.33 24.33 -68.87
CA LEU A 71 -4.08 25.43 -68.28
C LEU A 71 -3.13 26.19 -67.35
N SER A 72 -2.91 27.47 -67.67
CA SER A 72 -2.19 28.40 -66.79
C SER A 72 -3.03 28.65 -65.53
N ILE A 73 -2.70 27.95 -64.45
CA ILE A 73 -3.27 28.19 -63.12
C ILE A 73 -2.45 29.27 -62.44
N SER A 74 -3.04 30.46 -62.26
CA SER A 74 -2.51 31.46 -61.33
C SER A 74 -2.53 30.88 -59.92
N VAL A 75 -1.35 30.62 -59.35
CA VAL A 75 -1.20 30.20 -57.96
C VAL A 75 -1.44 31.41 -57.07
N VAL A 76 -2.65 31.55 -56.55
CA VAL A 76 -2.91 32.40 -55.39
C VAL A 76 -2.36 31.64 -54.17
N PRO A 77 -1.49 32.23 -53.34
CA PRO A 77 -0.97 31.54 -52.17
C PRO A 77 -2.12 31.27 -51.19
N VAL A 78 -2.57 30.02 -51.13
CA VAL A 78 -3.44 29.54 -50.06
C VAL A 78 -2.58 29.48 -48.81
N SER A 79 -2.83 30.41 -47.88
CA SER A 79 -2.29 30.33 -46.53
C SER A 79 -2.69 28.99 -45.92
N LYS A 80 -1.70 28.14 -45.61
CA LYS A 80 -1.93 26.87 -44.92
C LYS A 80 -2.76 27.15 -43.65
N PRO A 81 -3.86 26.40 -43.40
CA PRO A 81 -4.54 26.52 -42.11
C PRO A 81 -3.53 26.19 -41.02
N ARG A 82 -3.43 27.09 -40.03
CA ARG A 82 -2.63 26.90 -38.83
C ARG A 82 -3.05 25.56 -38.22
N PRO A 83 -2.12 24.65 -37.85
CA PRO A 83 -2.51 23.45 -37.12
C PRO A 83 -3.32 23.89 -35.90
N PRO A 84 -4.39 23.16 -35.51
CA PRO A 84 -5.10 23.49 -34.28
C PRO A 84 -4.07 23.56 -33.17
N ALA A 85 -4.12 24.65 -32.38
CA ALA A 85 -3.27 24.79 -31.22
C ALA A 85 -3.31 23.48 -30.44
N ALA A 86 -2.13 22.93 -30.11
CA ALA A 86 -2.05 21.75 -29.28
C ALA A 86 -3.01 21.95 -28.11
N ILE A 87 -3.96 21.03 -27.94
CA ILE A 87 -4.87 21.06 -26.81
C ILE A 87 -3.97 20.93 -25.59
N GLU A 88 -3.70 22.06 -24.95
CA GLU A 88 -2.96 22.11 -23.70
C GLU A 88 -3.73 21.23 -22.73
N PRO A 89 -3.11 20.18 -22.15
CA PRO A 89 -3.82 19.27 -21.27
C PRO A 89 -4.44 20.13 -20.17
N GLN A 90 -5.78 20.17 -20.14
CA GLN A 90 -6.49 21.02 -19.20
C GLN A 90 -6.05 20.62 -17.80
N ARG A 91 -5.33 21.54 -17.12
CA ARG A 91 -5.01 21.37 -15.72
C ARG A 91 -6.31 21.08 -14.98
N PRO A 92 -6.40 20.02 -14.16
CA PRO A 92 -7.61 19.73 -13.42
C PRO A 92 -7.98 20.97 -12.60
N LEU A 93 -9.18 21.50 -12.85
CA LEU A 93 -9.71 22.66 -12.14
C LEU A 93 -9.94 22.26 -10.69
N TRP A 94 -8.98 22.61 -9.84
CA TRP A 94 -9.08 22.41 -8.40
C TRP A 94 -10.07 23.45 -7.83
N PRO A 95 -10.98 23.08 -6.91
CA PRO A 95 -11.94 24.01 -6.33
C PRO A 95 -11.20 25.19 -5.65
N PRO A 96 -11.77 26.41 -5.66
CA PRO A 96 -11.16 27.57 -5.01
C PRO A 96 -10.96 27.31 -3.50
N GLY A 97 -9.72 27.46 -3.02
CA GLY A 97 -9.32 27.21 -1.63
C GLY A 97 -8.56 25.90 -1.41
N MET A 98 -8.49 25.04 -2.41
CA MET A 98 -7.74 23.80 -2.34
C MET A 98 -6.34 24.03 -2.94
N VAL A 99 -5.28 23.72 -2.18
CA VAL A 99 -3.89 23.85 -2.67
C VAL A 99 -3.66 22.69 -3.65
N PRO A 100 -3.13 22.93 -4.87
CA PRO A 100 -2.79 21.83 -5.77
C PRO A 100 -1.79 20.91 -5.03
N PRO A 101 -1.98 19.58 -5.08
CA PRO A 101 -1.07 18.67 -4.42
C PRO A 101 0.33 18.94 -4.95
N ARG A 102 1.29 19.18 -4.05
CA ARG A 102 2.69 19.34 -4.47
C ARG A 102 3.19 17.98 -4.97
N PRO A 103 4.02 17.97 -6.03
CA PRO A 103 4.59 16.73 -6.51
C PRO A 103 5.38 16.05 -5.40
N PRO A 104 5.32 14.71 -5.31
CA PRO A 104 6.00 13.98 -4.26
C PRO A 104 7.51 14.28 -4.32
N SER A 105 8.09 14.58 -3.17
CA SER A 105 9.54 14.79 -3.07
C SER A 105 10.26 13.46 -2.99
N ILE A 106 11.40 13.33 -3.65
CA ILE A 106 12.20 12.11 -3.66
C ILE A 106 13.54 12.44 -3.00
N VAL A 107 13.81 11.82 -1.85
CA VAL A 107 14.98 12.11 -1.02
C VAL A 107 15.74 10.82 -0.68
N PRO A 108 17.08 10.84 -0.59
CA PRO A 108 17.84 9.71 -0.08
C PRO A 108 17.43 9.32 1.34
N LEU A 109 17.49 8.02 1.65
CA LEU A 109 17.34 7.48 3.00
C LEU A 109 18.49 6.51 3.28
N GLY A 110 19.59 7.05 3.80
CA GLY A 110 20.84 6.31 3.96
C GLY A 110 21.43 5.86 2.62
N ASP A 111 22.23 4.80 2.65
CA ASP A 111 23.07 4.40 1.51
C ASP A 111 22.38 3.43 0.54
N ALA A 112 21.26 2.82 0.95
CA ALA A 112 20.61 1.73 0.22
C ALA A 112 19.08 1.91 0.08
N ALA A 113 18.56 3.11 0.34
CA ALA A 113 17.16 3.42 0.14
C ALA A 113 16.92 4.87 -0.32
N VAL A 114 15.80 5.06 -1.01
CA VAL A 114 15.24 6.36 -1.37
C VAL A 114 13.81 6.42 -0.86
N LEU A 115 13.39 7.58 -0.38
CA LEU A 115 12.04 7.81 0.11
C LEU A 115 11.31 8.78 -0.82
N ILE A 116 10.14 8.36 -1.29
CA ILE A 116 9.19 9.20 -2.03
C ILE A 116 8.18 9.70 -1.00
N ARG A 117 8.19 11.00 -0.66
CA ARG A 117 7.34 11.62 0.37
C ARG A 117 6.19 12.40 -0.25
N PHE A 118 5.02 12.25 0.34
CA PHE A 118 3.80 12.97 -0.02
C PHE A 118 3.50 14.02 1.05
N GLU A 119 3.42 15.30 0.67
CA GLU A 119 3.18 16.39 1.65
C GLU A 119 1.76 16.35 2.24
N SER A 120 0.78 15.78 1.52
CA SER A 120 -0.59 15.55 2.02
C SER A 120 -0.72 14.14 2.60
N ALA A 121 -0.01 13.92 3.70
CA ALA A 121 0.09 12.65 4.38
C ALA A 121 -1.20 12.24 5.11
N GLY A 122 -1.86 11.17 4.63
CA GLY A 122 -2.63 10.28 5.50
C GLY A 122 -4.15 10.43 5.58
N ALA A 123 -4.75 11.43 4.93
CA ALA A 123 -6.19 11.66 4.99
C ALA A 123 -6.91 11.66 3.62
N ASP A 124 -6.19 11.81 2.50
CA ASP A 124 -6.82 11.82 1.17
C ASP A 124 -6.67 10.48 0.42
N ASP A 125 -7.73 10.10 -0.27
CA ASP A 125 -7.83 8.84 -1.03
C ASP A 125 -6.80 8.82 -2.18
N ARG A 126 -6.47 10.01 -2.69
CA ARG A 126 -5.58 10.21 -3.83
C ARG A 126 -4.14 9.87 -3.48
N SER A 127 -3.57 10.45 -2.41
CA SER A 127 -2.19 10.19 -2.00
C SER A 127 -2.01 8.75 -1.56
N HIS A 128 -3.04 8.13 -0.98
CA HIS A 128 -3.05 6.69 -0.76
C HIS A 128 -2.92 5.89 -2.05
N TRP A 129 -3.82 6.16 -2.99
CA TRP A 129 -3.83 5.43 -4.24
C TRP A 129 -2.52 5.63 -5.03
N GLN A 130 -1.97 6.83 -5.05
CA GLN A 130 -0.68 7.12 -5.69
C GLN A 130 0.46 6.29 -5.09
N ARG A 131 0.53 6.16 -3.76
CA ARG A 131 1.52 5.31 -3.09
C ARG A 131 1.40 3.85 -3.54
N MET A 132 0.18 3.31 -3.60
CA MET A 132 -0.07 1.94 -4.07
C MET A 132 0.30 1.77 -5.54
N ALA A 133 -0.08 2.73 -6.40
CA ALA A 133 0.22 2.71 -7.82
C ALA A 133 1.73 2.77 -8.09
N ILE A 134 2.51 3.49 -7.29
CA ILE A 134 3.97 3.47 -7.36
C ILE A 134 4.51 2.07 -7.05
N VAL A 135 4.08 1.46 -5.95
CA VAL A 135 4.54 0.11 -5.57
C VAL A 135 4.20 -0.90 -6.65
N GLU A 136 2.98 -0.88 -7.16
CA GLU A 136 2.53 -1.75 -8.26
C GLU A 136 3.35 -1.54 -9.54
N ARG A 137 3.59 -0.28 -9.91
CA ARG A 137 4.40 0.07 -11.09
C ARG A 137 5.85 -0.41 -10.96
N LEU A 138 6.46 -0.25 -9.79
CA LEU A 138 7.83 -0.71 -9.53
C LEU A 138 7.94 -2.24 -9.44
N THR A 139 6.84 -2.91 -9.07
CA THR A 139 6.77 -4.38 -9.02
C THR A 139 6.56 -4.97 -10.41
N SER A 140 5.68 -4.38 -11.22
CA SER A 140 5.33 -4.85 -12.56
C SER A 140 6.37 -4.49 -13.63
N ASP A 141 7.07 -3.36 -13.50
CA ASP A 141 8.17 -2.93 -14.37
C ASP A 141 9.42 -2.58 -13.52
N PRO A 142 10.19 -3.59 -13.09
CA PRO A 142 11.26 -3.42 -12.11
C PRO A 142 12.47 -2.68 -12.69
N ILE A 143 13.00 -1.75 -11.90
CA ILE A 143 14.25 -1.04 -12.19
C ILE A 143 15.42 -1.93 -11.77
N ALA A 144 16.37 -2.18 -12.68
CA ALA A 144 17.57 -2.95 -12.34
C ALA A 144 18.35 -2.30 -11.17
N GLY A 145 18.61 -3.08 -10.12
CA GLY A 145 19.27 -2.61 -8.90
C GLY A 145 18.29 -2.29 -7.77
N VAL A 146 17.01 -2.07 -8.05
CA VAL A 146 15.96 -2.01 -7.02
C VAL A 146 15.66 -3.41 -6.51
N ILE A 147 15.61 -3.55 -5.19
CA ILE A 147 15.37 -4.80 -4.46
C ILE A 147 13.89 -4.92 -4.11
N ASP A 148 13.31 -3.85 -3.57
CA ASP A 148 11.93 -3.84 -3.06
C ASP A 148 11.36 -2.41 -3.02
N ALA A 149 10.03 -2.29 -3.00
CA ALA A 149 9.32 -1.05 -2.78
C ALA A 149 8.16 -1.26 -1.82
N ALA A 150 8.13 -0.49 -0.73
CA ALA A 150 7.11 -0.62 0.31
C ALA A 150 6.46 0.73 0.60
N ALA A 151 5.14 0.76 0.57
CA ALA A 151 4.38 1.94 0.97
C ALA A 151 4.21 2.00 2.49
N ALA A 152 4.56 3.16 3.05
CA ALA A 152 4.27 3.56 4.40
C ALA A 152 3.08 4.54 4.42
N PHE A 153 2.82 5.17 5.57
CA PHE A 153 1.66 6.04 5.78
C PHE A 153 1.62 7.27 4.86
N ASP A 154 2.77 7.88 4.59
CA ASP A 154 2.91 9.13 3.85
C ASP A 154 4.00 9.07 2.76
N SER A 155 4.54 7.88 2.54
CA SER A 155 5.74 7.71 1.74
C SER A 155 5.81 6.32 1.11
N VAL A 156 6.67 6.19 0.10
CA VAL A 156 7.09 4.91 -0.45
C VAL A 156 8.60 4.81 -0.27
N GLY A 157 9.05 3.78 0.45
CA GLY A 157 10.46 3.41 0.55
C GLY A 157 10.84 2.53 -0.62
N VAL A 158 11.87 2.91 -1.36
CA VAL A 158 12.45 2.14 -2.47
C VAL A 158 13.84 1.68 -2.02
N PHE A 159 14.01 0.38 -1.84
CA PHE A 159 15.24 -0.24 -1.39
C PHE A 159 16.04 -0.73 -2.59
N PHE A 160 17.35 -0.45 -2.62
CA PHE A 160 18.19 -0.77 -3.76
C PHE A 160 19.57 -1.29 -3.32
N ASP A 161 20.25 -1.96 -4.25
CA ASP A 161 21.63 -2.40 -4.08
C ASP A 161 22.59 -1.29 -4.53
N PRO A 162 23.31 -0.63 -3.60
CA PRO A 162 24.20 0.49 -3.96
C PRO A 162 25.39 0.07 -4.82
N THR A 163 25.71 -1.23 -4.91
CA THR A 163 26.75 -1.74 -5.80
C THR A 163 26.28 -1.84 -7.25
N ARG A 164 24.96 -1.73 -7.49
CA ARG A 164 24.32 -1.90 -8.80
C ARG A 164 23.72 -0.62 -9.35
N ILE A 165 23.29 0.29 -8.49
CA ILE A 165 22.73 1.59 -8.86
C ILE A 165 23.05 2.63 -7.80
N GLU A 166 23.50 3.81 -8.24
CA GLU A 166 23.73 4.94 -7.36
C GLU A 166 22.42 5.66 -7.02
N SER A 167 22.35 6.22 -5.80
CA SER A 167 21.15 6.90 -5.29
C SER A 167 20.64 8.01 -6.23
N ASP A 168 21.53 8.91 -6.69
CA ASP A 168 21.15 10.03 -7.57
C ASP A 168 20.62 9.56 -8.93
N ARG A 169 21.18 8.46 -9.45
CA ARG A 169 20.70 7.82 -10.67
C ARG A 169 19.31 7.23 -10.48
N LEU A 170 19.09 6.53 -9.36
CA LEU A 170 17.77 6.00 -9.01
C LEU A 170 16.74 7.14 -8.85
N ILE A 171 17.08 8.21 -8.15
CA ILE A 171 16.20 9.37 -7.96
C ILE A 171 15.78 9.95 -9.32
N SER A 172 16.72 10.11 -10.25
CA SER A 172 16.43 10.61 -11.60
C SER A 172 15.51 9.67 -12.40
N LEU A 173 15.72 8.35 -12.30
CA LEU A 173 14.84 7.36 -12.93
C LEU A 173 13.43 7.37 -12.33
N LEU A 174 13.31 7.48 -11.00
CA LEU A 174 12.03 7.57 -10.32
C LEU A 174 11.28 8.84 -10.71
N LYS A 175 11.95 10.01 -10.77
CA LYS A 175 11.34 11.26 -11.24
C LYS A 175 10.74 11.12 -12.65
N HIS A 176 11.44 10.45 -13.55
CA HIS A 176 10.94 10.21 -14.91
C HIS A 176 9.79 9.20 -14.93
N ARG A 177 9.95 8.05 -14.26
CA ARG A 177 8.96 6.95 -14.26
C ARG A 177 7.66 7.27 -13.53
N LEU A 178 7.67 8.29 -12.67
CA LEU A 178 6.53 8.70 -11.86
C LEU A 178 5.96 10.06 -12.28
N ALA A 179 6.38 10.60 -13.44
CA ALA A 179 5.96 11.92 -13.91
C ALA A 179 4.44 12.04 -14.14
N ASP A 180 3.77 10.93 -14.45
CA ASP A 180 2.33 10.82 -14.69
C ASP A 180 1.55 10.31 -13.45
N ILE A 181 2.20 10.07 -12.30
CA ILE A 181 1.51 9.46 -11.15
C ILE A 181 0.32 10.29 -10.64
N GLU A 182 0.37 11.61 -10.85
CA GLU A 182 -0.70 12.54 -10.48
C GLU A 182 -1.93 12.47 -11.37
N SER A 183 -1.76 12.09 -12.64
CA SER A 183 -2.83 12.08 -13.63
C SER A 183 -3.58 10.75 -13.68
N LEU A 184 -3.08 9.73 -12.98
CA LEU A 184 -3.72 8.42 -12.98
C LEU A 184 -5.07 8.46 -12.25
N PRO A 185 -6.08 7.75 -12.79
CA PRO A 185 -7.39 7.65 -12.16
C PRO A 185 -7.32 6.80 -10.89
N SER A 186 -7.95 7.28 -9.82
CA SER A 186 -8.18 6.47 -8.62
C SER A 186 -9.42 5.59 -8.82
N PRO A 187 -9.33 4.26 -8.74
CA PRO A 187 -10.47 3.38 -8.66
C PRO A 187 -11.25 3.61 -7.36
N PRO A 188 -12.53 3.22 -7.31
CA PRO A 188 -13.29 3.23 -6.08
C PRO A 188 -12.67 2.27 -5.06
N PRO A 189 -12.66 2.62 -3.75
CA PRO A 189 -12.07 1.77 -2.75
C PRO A 189 -12.94 0.52 -2.50
N ARG A 190 -12.30 -0.62 -2.25
CA ARG A 190 -12.98 -1.84 -1.82
C ARG A 190 -13.50 -1.67 -0.40
N ILE A 191 -14.76 -2.04 -0.15
CA ILE A 191 -15.36 -2.01 1.19
C ILE A 191 -15.31 -3.42 1.77
N VAL A 192 -14.79 -3.55 2.99
CA VAL A 192 -14.70 -4.80 3.73
C VAL A 192 -15.44 -4.67 5.05
N GLU A 193 -16.41 -5.54 5.26
CA GLU A 193 -17.15 -5.62 6.51
C GLU A 193 -16.44 -6.54 7.49
N ILE A 194 -16.23 -6.06 8.70
CA ILE A 194 -15.61 -6.82 9.78
C ILE A 194 -16.61 -6.95 10.93
N PRO A 195 -17.16 -8.15 11.18
CA PRO A 195 -18.00 -8.39 12.35
C PRO A 195 -17.17 -8.29 13.63
N VAL A 196 -17.66 -7.55 14.63
CA VAL A 196 -16.96 -7.30 15.90
C VAL A 196 -17.90 -7.54 17.08
N CYS A 197 -17.51 -8.46 17.96
CA CYS A 197 -18.11 -8.58 19.29
C CYS A 197 -17.38 -7.62 20.24
N TYR A 198 -18.08 -6.60 20.72
CA TYR A 198 -17.51 -5.55 21.58
C TYR A 198 -17.62 -5.89 23.07
N GLY A 199 -16.70 -5.35 23.87
CA GLY A 199 -16.76 -5.41 25.33
C GLY A 199 -16.51 -6.78 25.94
N GLY A 200 -16.69 -6.86 27.27
CA GLY A 200 -16.46 -8.08 28.06
C GLY A 200 -15.06 -8.65 27.83
N ASP A 201 -14.97 -9.98 27.75
CA ASP A 201 -13.69 -10.69 27.51
C ASP A 201 -13.11 -10.41 26.11
N HIS A 202 -13.95 -10.00 25.15
CA HIS A 202 -13.53 -9.66 23.80
C HIS A 202 -12.94 -8.24 23.71
N GLY A 203 -13.34 -7.35 24.61
CA GLY A 203 -12.96 -5.94 24.63
C GLY A 203 -12.79 -5.41 26.05
N PRO A 204 -11.77 -5.87 26.80
CA PRO A 204 -11.62 -5.57 28.23
C PRO A 204 -11.33 -4.09 28.54
N ASP A 205 -11.01 -3.27 27.54
CA ASP A 205 -10.75 -1.84 27.71
C ASP A 205 -11.91 -0.96 27.24
N LEU A 206 -13.03 -1.53 26.77
CA LEU A 206 -14.15 -0.74 26.26
C LEU A 206 -14.65 0.30 27.27
N ASP A 207 -14.81 -0.11 28.53
CA ASP A 207 -15.26 0.79 29.61
C ASP A 207 -14.22 1.86 29.94
N ALA A 208 -12.93 1.53 29.84
CA ALA A 208 -11.86 2.51 30.05
C ALA A 208 -11.82 3.55 28.92
N VAL A 209 -12.07 3.15 27.68
CA VAL A 209 -12.23 4.08 26.54
C VAL A 209 -13.45 4.97 26.76
N ALA A 210 -14.58 4.39 27.17
CA ALA A 210 -15.80 5.12 27.45
C ALA A 210 -15.60 6.17 28.56
N GLN A 211 -14.95 5.78 29.65
CA GLN A 211 -14.61 6.66 30.76
C GLN A 211 -13.67 7.80 30.33
N HIS A 212 -12.66 7.51 29.51
CA HIS A 212 -11.74 8.53 29.00
C HIS A 212 -12.46 9.56 28.10
N ALA A 213 -13.39 9.08 27.26
CA ALA A 213 -14.16 9.90 26.33
C ALA A 213 -15.36 10.61 26.98
N GLY A 214 -15.69 10.29 28.23
CA GLY A 214 -16.84 10.86 28.94
C GLY A 214 -18.21 10.45 28.38
N ILE A 215 -18.31 9.25 27.80
CA ILE A 215 -19.52 8.71 27.16
C ILE A 215 -19.82 7.29 27.64
N ALA A 216 -21.00 6.77 27.32
CA ALA A 216 -21.36 5.39 27.61
C ALA A 216 -20.59 4.40 26.70
N ALA A 217 -20.32 3.19 27.19
CA ALA A 217 -19.68 2.13 26.39
C ALA A 217 -20.45 1.80 25.10
N ALA A 218 -21.80 1.80 25.17
CA ALA A 218 -22.65 1.64 24.00
C ALA A 218 -22.44 2.74 22.94
N GLU A 219 -22.12 3.96 23.38
CA GLU A 219 -21.85 5.08 22.49
C GLU A 219 -20.47 4.96 21.84
N VAL A 220 -19.46 4.43 22.54
CA VAL A 220 -18.17 4.06 21.94
C VAL A 220 -18.38 3.07 20.80
N VAL A 221 -19.18 2.02 21.02
CA VAL A 221 -19.50 1.02 19.99
C VAL A 221 -20.19 1.67 18.81
N ARG A 222 -21.20 2.51 19.06
CA ARG A 222 -21.94 3.22 18.00
C ARG A 222 -21.02 4.10 17.15
N LEU A 223 -20.20 4.93 17.79
CA LEU A 223 -19.26 5.83 17.12
C LEU A 223 -18.19 5.07 16.34
N HIS A 224 -17.60 4.02 16.93
CA HIS A 224 -16.59 3.21 16.27
C HIS A 224 -17.17 2.44 15.07
N ALA A 225 -18.40 1.93 15.17
CA ALA A 225 -19.06 1.19 14.10
C ALA A 225 -19.59 2.08 12.96
N ALA A 226 -20.06 3.29 13.28
CA ALA A 226 -20.55 4.24 12.29
C ALA A 226 -19.41 4.95 11.53
N ALA A 227 -18.19 4.94 12.10
CA ALA A 227 -17.03 5.54 11.48
C ALA A 227 -16.61 4.79 10.20
N VAL A 228 -16.15 5.59 9.23
CA VAL A 228 -15.65 5.10 7.96
C VAL A 228 -14.13 4.94 8.11
N HIS A 229 -13.69 3.70 8.35
CA HIS A 229 -12.28 3.41 8.56
C HIS A 229 -11.57 3.14 7.24
N ARG A 230 -10.33 3.60 7.10
CA ARG A 230 -9.49 3.31 5.94
C ARG A 230 -8.21 2.61 6.37
N VAL A 231 -7.83 1.54 5.67
CA VAL A 231 -6.53 0.88 5.87
C VAL A 231 -5.43 1.77 5.29
N ALA A 232 -4.75 2.54 6.13
CA ALA A 232 -3.68 3.43 5.69
C ALA A 232 -2.40 2.68 5.32
N MET A 233 -2.09 1.61 6.05
CA MET A 233 -1.01 0.67 5.76
C MET A 233 -1.27 -0.69 6.43
N VAL A 234 -0.60 -1.73 5.95
CA VAL A 234 -0.54 -3.04 6.59
C VAL A 234 0.92 -3.30 6.98
N GLY A 235 1.20 -3.53 8.26
CA GLY A 235 2.57 -3.55 8.78
C GLY A 235 2.63 -3.96 10.26
N PHE A 236 3.78 -3.85 10.93
CA PHE A 236 4.07 -4.41 12.28
C PHE A 236 4.09 -5.94 12.35
N ALA A 237 3.04 -6.59 11.85
CA ALA A 237 2.99 -8.04 11.63
C ALA A 237 2.23 -8.31 10.31
N PRO A 238 2.47 -9.46 9.66
CA PRO A 238 1.70 -9.86 8.48
C PRO A 238 0.19 -9.75 8.73
N GLY A 239 -0.50 -8.92 7.95
CA GLY A 239 -1.94 -8.68 8.02
C GLY A 239 -2.43 -7.76 9.14
N PHE A 240 -1.57 -7.08 9.91
CA PHE A 240 -2.04 -6.09 10.88
C PHE A 240 -2.35 -4.76 10.15
N PRO A 241 -3.62 -4.31 10.14
CA PRO A 241 -4.01 -3.07 9.48
C PRO A 241 -3.90 -1.88 10.45
N TYR A 242 -3.31 -0.79 9.98
CA TYR A 242 -3.42 0.51 10.63
C TYR A 242 -4.59 1.27 9.99
N LEU A 243 -5.65 1.48 10.77
CA LEU A 243 -6.88 2.11 10.30
C LEU A 243 -6.94 3.58 10.76
N THR A 244 -7.21 4.46 9.82
CA THR A 244 -7.57 5.87 10.08
C THR A 244 -9.09 6.04 10.03
N GLY A 245 -9.59 7.22 10.40
CA GLY A 245 -11.03 7.51 10.43
C GLY A 245 -11.68 7.31 11.80
N LEU A 246 -10.89 7.03 12.84
CA LEU A 246 -11.39 6.98 14.21
C LEU A 246 -11.90 8.37 14.63
N PRO A 247 -13.14 8.49 15.16
CA PRO A 247 -13.63 9.74 15.70
C PRO A 247 -12.72 10.28 16.80
N GLU A 248 -12.40 11.57 16.75
CA GLU A 248 -11.48 12.22 17.71
C GLU A 248 -11.92 12.06 19.16
N GLN A 249 -13.23 11.98 19.39
CA GLN A 249 -13.82 11.73 20.71
C GLN A 249 -13.40 10.38 21.31
N LEU A 250 -13.07 9.38 20.49
CA LEU A 250 -12.59 8.07 20.93
C LEU A 250 -11.07 8.01 21.07
N ALA A 251 -10.35 9.09 20.78
CA ALA A 251 -8.90 9.12 20.86
C ALA A 251 -8.45 8.88 22.30
N ILE A 252 -7.58 7.90 22.50
CA ILE A 252 -7.08 7.52 23.82
C ILE A 252 -5.61 7.08 23.70
N PRO A 253 -4.69 7.52 24.59
CA PRO A 253 -3.31 7.09 24.53
C PRO A 253 -3.16 5.57 24.70
N ARG A 254 -2.00 5.05 24.28
CA ARG A 254 -1.61 3.67 24.57
C ARG A 254 -1.62 3.43 26.08
N ARG A 255 -1.90 2.18 26.47
CA ARG A 255 -1.76 1.73 27.86
C ARG A 255 -0.33 1.97 28.32
N ARG A 256 -0.18 2.44 29.57
CA ARG A 256 1.13 2.66 30.20
C ARG A 256 1.95 1.37 30.31
N SER A 257 1.27 0.27 30.59
CA SER A 257 1.86 -1.08 30.61
C SER A 257 1.22 -1.91 29.50
N PRO A 258 1.98 -2.28 28.45
CA PRO A 258 1.51 -3.16 27.39
C PRO A 258 1.13 -4.55 27.94
N ARG A 259 0.11 -5.18 27.35
CA ARG A 259 -0.18 -6.58 27.63
C ARG A 259 0.90 -7.46 27.04
N THR A 260 1.28 -8.50 27.78
CA THR A 260 2.18 -9.57 27.30
C THR A 260 1.55 -10.36 26.17
N THR A 261 0.23 -10.49 26.15
CA THR A 261 -0.52 -11.16 25.10
C THR A 261 -1.86 -10.47 24.86
N VAL A 262 -2.09 -10.12 23.61
CA VAL A 262 -3.38 -9.71 23.04
C VAL A 262 -3.81 -10.82 22.08
N ALA A 263 -5.08 -11.22 22.12
CA ALA A 263 -5.57 -12.34 21.31
C ALA A 263 -5.65 -11.99 19.82
N ALA A 264 -5.58 -13.01 18.96
CA ALA A 264 -5.86 -12.85 17.54
C ALA A 264 -7.31 -12.39 17.31
N GLY A 265 -7.50 -11.51 16.33
CA GLY A 265 -8.77 -10.88 16.00
C GLY A 265 -9.16 -9.71 16.91
N THR A 266 -8.36 -9.35 17.92
CA THR A 266 -8.69 -8.22 18.80
C THR A 266 -8.66 -6.91 18.04
N VAL A 267 -9.76 -6.16 18.13
CA VAL A 267 -9.91 -4.78 17.65
C VAL A 267 -9.51 -3.83 18.77
N ALA A 268 -8.62 -2.89 18.47
CA ALA A 268 -8.05 -2.01 19.48
C ALA A 268 -7.82 -0.58 18.99
N ILE A 269 -7.77 0.37 19.93
CA ILE A 269 -7.53 1.80 19.69
C ILE A 269 -6.23 2.28 20.35
N ALA A 270 -5.47 3.12 19.64
CA ALA A 270 -4.39 3.91 20.22
C ALA A 270 -4.23 5.26 19.49
N GLY A 271 -4.27 6.36 20.25
CA GLY A 271 -4.35 7.70 19.67
C GLY A 271 -5.58 7.82 18.78
N LEU A 272 -5.40 8.33 17.57
CA LEU A 272 -6.42 8.45 16.53
C LEU A 272 -6.51 7.24 15.60
N GLN A 273 -5.95 6.10 16.00
CA GLN A 273 -5.88 4.91 15.17
C GLN A 273 -6.70 3.77 15.77
N THR A 274 -7.32 2.98 14.89
CA THR A 274 -7.85 1.66 15.21
C THR A 274 -7.08 0.59 14.44
N GLY A 275 -7.14 -0.66 14.89
CA GLY A 275 -6.35 -1.74 14.31
C GLY A 275 -6.83 -3.10 14.80
N ILE A 276 -6.45 -4.14 14.06
CA ILE A 276 -6.88 -5.52 14.35
C ILE A 276 -5.65 -6.42 14.44
N TYR A 277 -5.47 -7.09 15.59
CA TYR A 277 -4.35 -8.00 15.79
C TYR A 277 -4.56 -9.28 14.96
N PRO A 278 -3.71 -9.57 13.95
CA PRO A 278 -3.90 -10.74 13.07
C PRO A 278 -3.52 -12.06 13.75
N ARG A 279 -2.70 -11.99 14.80
CA ARG A 279 -2.23 -13.10 15.60
C ARG A 279 -2.04 -12.68 17.05
N ALA A 280 -1.89 -13.65 17.94
CA ALA A 280 -1.57 -13.35 19.33
C ALA A 280 -0.18 -12.70 19.42
N SER A 281 -0.10 -11.53 20.05
CA SER A 281 1.16 -10.79 20.24
C SER A 281 1.09 -9.85 21.44
N PRO A 282 2.23 -9.40 22.00
CA PRO A 282 2.21 -8.30 22.96
C PRO A 282 1.66 -7.03 22.31
N GLY A 283 1.01 -6.16 23.09
CA GLY A 283 0.35 -4.97 22.57
C GLY A 283 -0.07 -3.97 23.64
N GLY A 284 0.13 -2.68 23.36
CA GLY A 284 -0.23 -1.57 24.26
C GLY A 284 -1.50 -0.82 23.87
N TRP A 285 -2.26 -1.32 22.91
CA TRP A 285 -3.49 -0.66 22.45
C TRP A 285 -4.68 -1.05 23.34
N ASN A 286 -5.67 -0.17 23.42
CA ASN A 286 -6.88 -0.37 24.21
C ASN A 286 -7.82 -1.31 23.45
N CYS A 287 -8.01 -2.52 23.96
CA CYS A 287 -8.76 -3.61 23.33
C CYS A 287 -10.27 -3.41 23.57
N ILE A 288 -11.03 -3.12 22.51
CA ILE A 288 -12.45 -2.73 22.61
C ILE A 288 -13.42 -3.80 22.09
N GLY A 289 -12.92 -4.79 21.35
CA GLY A 289 -13.72 -5.89 20.82
C GLY A 289 -12.87 -6.93 20.10
N ARG A 290 -13.52 -7.92 19.51
CA ARG A 290 -12.85 -9.01 18.78
C ARG A 290 -13.65 -9.45 17.56
N THR A 291 -12.95 -9.76 16.48
CA THR A 291 -13.50 -10.38 15.28
C THR A 291 -13.03 -11.83 15.15
N ALA A 292 -13.86 -12.68 14.56
CA ALA A 292 -13.49 -14.04 14.16
C ALA A 292 -12.79 -14.06 12.79
N CYS A 293 -12.69 -12.91 12.09
CA CYS A 293 -12.01 -12.80 10.81
C CYS A 293 -10.53 -13.22 10.88
N LEU A 294 -10.14 -14.09 9.93
CA LEU A 294 -8.74 -14.42 9.70
C LEU A 294 -8.12 -13.31 8.84
N LEU A 295 -7.31 -12.44 9.47
CA LEU A 295 -6.72 -11.29 8.80
C LEU A 295 -5.51 -11.65 7.93
N PHE A 296 -4.86 -12.78 8.22
CA PHE A 296 -3.70 -13.27 7.48
C PHE A 296 -3.75 -14.79 7.34
N ASP A 297 -3.61 -15.26 6.11
CA ASP A 297 -3.48 -16.66 5.74
C ASP A 297 -2.39 -16.80 4.65
N PRO A 298 -1.23 -17.42 4.95
CA PRO A 298 -0.15 -17.57 3.98
C PRO A 298 -0.50 -18.48 2.80
N PHE A 299 -1.60 -19.23 2.86
CA PHE A 299 -2.05 -20.13 1.79
C PHE A 299 -3.15 -19.51 0.90
N ARG A 300 -3.60 -18.29 1.23
CA ARG A 300 -4.58 -17.53 0.43
C ARG A 300 -3.87 -16.55 -0.50
N GLU A 301 -4.47 -16.26 -1.66
CA GLU A 301 -4.05 -15.18 -2.56
C GLU A 301 -5.19 -14.15 -2.71
N PRO A 302 -5.03 -12.89 -2.26
CA PRO A 302 -3.90 -12.37 -1.48
C PRO A 302 -3.87 -12.93 -0.04
N PRO A 303 -2.69 -12.99 0.62
CA PRO A 303 -2.56 -13.61 1.94
C PRO A 303 -3.12 -12.74 3.07
N THR A 304 -3.41 -11.46 2.83
CA THR A 304 -4.05 -10.58 3.81
C THR A 304 -5.51 -10.33 3.43
N LEU A 305 -6.41 -10.40 4.41
CA LEU A 305 -7.83 -10.07 4.19
C LEU A 305 -8.00 -8.59 3.84
N LEU A 306 -7.25 -7.74 4.53
CA LEU A 306 -7.24 -6.29 4.37
C LEU A 306 -5.99 -5.86 3.61
N GLN A 307 -6.18 -4.94 2.69
CA GLN A 307 -5.17 -4.34 1.84
C GLN A 307 -5.16 -2.83 2.11
N ALA A 308 -3.99 -2.25 1.93
CA ALA A 308 -3.82 -0.81 2.06
C ALA A 308 -4.75 -0.10 1.05
N GLY A 309 -5.68 0.71 1.55
CA GLY A 309 -6.66 1.47 0.76
C GLY A 309 -8.09 0.99 0.90
N ASP A 310 -8.30 -0.20 1.43
CA ASP A 310 -9.65 -0.69 1.73
C ASP A 310 -10.37 0.24 2.72
N MET A 311 -11.68 0.35 2.53
CA MET A 311 -12.59 0.86 3.55
C MET A 311 -13.04 -0.28 4.44
N VAL A 312 -12.96 -0.09 5.75
CA VAL A 312 -13.41 -1.07 6.73
C VAL A 312 -14.65 -0.56 7.43
N ARG A 313 -15.73 -1.34 7.33
CA ARG A 313 -16.96 -1.11 8.08
C ARG A 313 -17.01 -2.12 9.22
N MET A 314 -17.01 -1.61 10.45
CA MET A 314 -17.13 -2.48 11.62
C MET A 314 -18.61 -2.77 11.87
N VAL A 315 -18.98 -4.04 11.91
CA VAL A 315 -20.36 -4.49 12.09
C VAL A 315 -20.50 -5.10 13.49
N PRO A 316 -21.16 -4.43 14.45
CA PRO A 316 -21.38 -5.00 15.77
C PRO A 316 -22.18 -6.31 15.68
N ILE A 317 -21.70 -7.34 16.36
CA ILE A 317 -22.38 -8.63 16.51
C ILE A 317 -22.44 -9.03 17.98
N ASP A 318 -23.37 -9.91 18.32
CA ASP A 318 -23.43 -10.50 19.65
C ASP A 318 -22.43 -11.66 19.83
N ARG A 319 -22.34 -12.15 21.07
CA ARG A 319 -21.45 -13.24 21.44
C ARG A 319 -21.79 -14.55 20.72
N ALA A 320 -23.07 -14.86 20.54
CA ALA A 320 -23.50 -16.11 19.90
C ALA A 320 -23.08 -16.15 18.43
N ALA A 321 -23.25 -15.04 17.71
CA ALA A 321 -22.78 -14.88 16.34
C ALA A 321 -21.25 -14.99 16.24
N PHE A 322 -20.50 -14.41 17.20
CA PHE A 322 -19.05 -14.52 17.24
C PHE A 322 -18.58 -15.97 17.44
N GLU A 323 -19.22 -16.70 18.34
CA GLU A 323 -18.91 -18.10 18.62
C GLU A 323 -19.21 -18.99 17.39
N ALA A 324 -20.34 -18.76 16.72
CA ALA A 324 -20.70 -19.47 15.48
C ALA A 324 -19.69 -19.24 14.34
N GLN A 325 -19.22 -18.00 14.16
CA GLN A 325 -18.20 -17.66 13.16
C GLN A 325 -16.83 -18.26 13.52
N SER A 326 -16.48 -18.26 14.81
CA SER A 326 -15.22 -18.83 15.29
C SER A 326 -15.18 -20.35 15.11
N ALA A 327 -16.32 -21.03 15.28
CA ALA A 327 -16.42 -22.49 15.14
C ALA A 327 -16.35 -22.97 13.69
N THR A 328 -16.81 -22.17 12.73
CA THR A 328 -16.84 -22.54 11.31
C THR A 328 -15.50 -22.34 10.60
N GLY A 329 -14.57 -21.56 11.17
CA GLY A 329 -13.31 -21.20 10.50
C GLY A 329 -13.47 -20.38 9.21
N VAL A 330 -14.72 -20.08 8.82
CA VAL A 330 -15.11 -19.34 7.62
C VAL A 330 -15.64 -17.98 8.07
N ALA A 331 -14.73 -17.05 8.28
CA ALA A 331 -15.13 -15.68 8.47
C ALA A 331 -15.34 -15.01 7.11
N MET A 332 -16.60 -14.88 6.72
CA MET A 332 -17.06 -14.17 5.52
C MET A 332 -16.68 -12.68 5.62
N GLY A 333 -15.48 -12.34 5.12
CA GLY A 333 -15.08 -10.96 4.85
C GLY A 333 -15.26 -10.67 3.36
N GLY A 334 -16.45 -10.21 2.98
CA GLY A 334 -16.73 -9.71 1.63
C GLY A 334 -18.11 -10.09 1.08
N ARG A 335 -18.96 -9.07 0.89
CA ARG A 335 -19.84 -8.98 -0.28
C ARG A 335 -19.41 -7.74 -1.05
#